data_AF-A0A534PFG1-F1
#
_entry.id   AF-A0A534PFG1-F1
#
_cell.length_a   1.000
_cell.length_b   1.000
_cell.length_c   1.000
_cell.angle_alpha   90.00
_cell.angle_beta   90.00
_cell.angle_gamma   90.00
#
_symmetry.space_group_name_H-M   'P 1'
#
loop_
_entity.id
_entity.type
_entity.pdbx_description
1 polymer ?
#
loop_
_entity_poly.entity_id
_entity_poly.type
_entity_poly.pdbx_seq_one_letter_code
_entity_poly.pdbx_strand_id
1 'polypeptide(L)'
;MYSGLGFAAAYLDNLEDPSTWQVYNHTCAIGRQAGWPLYMGPEGSPTPCDIAPQGDWPPEYSHSSDDNLEGTRWYGANQAATGTPGLDESPTHARIVDISQRGNPRILDTITEFPGHALDWWRSADGREYIVGSNELGTGDTCQPHPRSTSLLNAADAYVAEVTGDHFIKASTVSLMINEPQNCAAKSASGSNAFLSEHTIYDKHGAAVLMLEFGGAGFRVFDVRDGYHPKEVAYFNRGGGVHSGRFYYDDARGILLTPASSGMQVLEVQPQVITALGLPTPTDPAYPRYPNGRPATP
;
A
#
# COMPACT_ATOMS: atom_id res chain seq x y z
N MET A 1 8.59 -13.53 8.48
CA MET A 1 7.75 -12.90 7.45
C MET A 1 7.24 -11.59 8.03
N TYR A 2 6.93 -10.58 7.22
CA TYR A 2 6.30 -9.34 7.69
C TYR A 2 4.79 -9.46 7.49
N SER A 3 4.15 -10.37 8.21
CA SER A 3 2.72 -10.61 8.10
C SER A 3 2.00 -10.46 9.44
N GLY A 4 0.92 -9.68 9.41
CA GLY A 4 -0.08 -9.59 10.47
C GLY A 4 -0.92 -10.85 10.48
N LEU A 5 -0.55 -11.80 11.33
CA LEU A 5 -1.25 -13.08 11.52
C LEU A 5 -2.31 -13.01 12.62
N GLY A 6 -2.47 -11.82 13.20
CA GLY A 6 -3.44 -11.53 14.23
C GLY A 6 -3.88 -10.09 14.19
N PHE A 7 -4.94 -9.79 14.93
CA PHE A 7 -5.49 -8.45 15.05
C PHE A 7 -5.49 -8.06 16.52
N ALA A 8 -4.68 -7.07 16.89
CA ALA A 8 -4.67 -6.51 18.23
C ALA A 8 -4.84 -4.99 18.18
N ALA A 9 -5.62 -4.45 19.11
CA ALA A 9 -5.82 -3.02 19.25
C ALA A 9 -5.26 -2.56 20.60
N ALA A 10 -4.39 -1.54 20.56
CA ALA A 10 -3.86 -0.88 21.75
C ALA A 10 -4.55 0.48 21.94
N TYR A 11 -5.14 0.69 23.11
CA TYR A 11 -5.77 1.95 23.49
C TYR A 11 -4.85 2.68 24.46
N LEU A 12 -4.28 3.79 23.98
CA LEU A 12 -3.24 4.57 24.67
C LEU A 12 -3.84 5.89 25.18
N ASP A 13 -4.79 5.80 26.11
CA ASP A 13 -5.62 6.95 26.54
C ASP A 13 -4.81 8.08 27.20
N ASN A 14 -3.66 7.76 27.81
CA ASN A 14 -2.73 8.74 28.38
C ASN A 14 -1.29 8.37 28.01
N LEU A 15 -0.66 9.15 27.13
CA LEU A 15 0.73 8.91 26.72
C LEU A 15 1.75 9.18 27.85
N GLU A 16 1.38 9.94 28.88
CA GLU A 16 2.22 10.22 30.05
C GLU A 16 2.12 9.13 31.13
N ASP A 17 1.10 8.28 31.07
CA ASP A 17 0.88 7.19 32.04
C ASP A 17 0.67 5.85 31.33
N PRO A 18 1.74 5.10 31.04
CA PRO A 18 1.65 3.78 30.42
C PRO A 18 0.83 2.76 31.20
N SER A 19 0.54 2.99 32.49
CA SER A 19 -0.28 2.08 33.28
C SER A 19 -1.76 2.10 32.87
N THR A 20 -2.19 3.13 32.14
CA THR A 20 -3.56 3.20 31.60
C THR A 20 -3.70 2.51 30.25
N TRP A 21 -2.60 2.06 29.63
CA TRP A 21 -2.63 1.46 28.30
C TRP A 21 -3.27 0.08 28.36
N GLN A 22 -4.18 -0.20 27.42
CA GLN A 22 -4.87 -1.48 27.34
C GLN A 22 -4.69 -2.08 25.95
N VAL A 23 -4.22 -3.32 25.89
CA VAL A 23 -4.04 -4.07 24.64
C VAL A 23 -5.06 -5.21 24.61
N TYR A 24 -5.84 -5.25 23.55
CA TYR A 24 -6.84 -6.29 23.32
C TYR A 24 -6.46 -7.10 22.10
N ASN A 25 -6.30 -8.41 22.30
CA ASN A 25 -6.14 -9.35 21.20
C ASN A 25 -7.54 -9.74 20.67
N HIS A 26 -7.82 -9.40 19.42
CA HIS A 26 -9.07 -9.67 18.72
C HIS A 26 -8.95 -10.72 17.62
N THR A 27 -7.78 -11.36 17.46
CA THR A 27 -7.53 -12.37 16.40
C THR A 27 -8.63 -13.41 16.31
N CYS A 28 -9.05 -13.95 17.46
CA CYS A 28 -10.13 -14.94 17.51
C CYS A 28 -11.50 -14.40 17.06
N ALA A 29 -11.86 -13.18 17.48
CA ALA A 29 -13.15 -12.59 17.15
C ALA A 29 -13.21 -12.19 15.67
N ILE A 30 -12.12 -11.65 15.14
CA ILE A 30 -12.00 -11.23 13.75
C ILE A 30 -11.86 -12.44 12.81
N GLY A 31 -11.05 -13.45 13.18
CA GLY A 31 -10.92 -14.69 12.40
C GLY A 31 -12.25 -15.42 12.22
N ARG A 32 -13.10 -15.44 13.26
CA ARG A 32 -14.47 -15.99 13.13
C ARG A 32 -15.33 -15.20 12.14
N GLN A 33 -15.24 -13.87 12.15
CA GLN A 33 -15.96 -13.02 11.20
C GLN A 33 -15.46 -13.24 9.76
N ALA A 34 -14.15 -13.47 9.61
CA ALA A 34 -13.51 -13.80 8.33
C ALA A 34 -13.81 -15.23 7.84
N GLY A 35 -14.51 -16.04 8.63
CA GLY A 35 -14.85 -17.42 8.27
C GLY A 35 -13.67 -18.40 8.41
N TRP A 36 -12.65 -18.07 9.20
CA TRP A 36 -11.52 -18.96 9.43
C TRP A 36 -11.95 -20.26 10.13
N PRO A 37 -11.31 -21.39 9.81
CA PRO A 37 -11.58 -22.63 10.51
C PRO A 37 -11.20 -22.49 11.99
N LEU A 38 -11.99 -23.12 12.86
CA LEU A 38 -11.72 -23.14 14.30
C LEU A 38 -10.35 -23.76 14.61
N TYR A 39 -9.92 -24.75 13.83
CA TYR A 39 -8.63 -25.43 13.98
C TYR A 39 -7.82 -25.27 12.70
N MET A 40 -6.53 -24.97 12.84
CA MET A 40 -5.64 -24.74 11.69
C MET A 40 -4.92 -26.01 11.25
N GLY A 41 -5.59 -27.16 11.42
CA GLY A 41 -5.04 -28.49 11.20
C GLY A 41 -5.99 -29.58 11.72
N PRO A 42 -5.48 -30.82 11.89
CA PRO A 42 -6.23 -31.92 12.51
C PRO A 42 -6.79 -31.56 13.90
N GLU A 43 -7.80 -32.30 14.36
CA GLU A 43 -8.38 -32.15 15.71
C GLU A 43 -7.27 -32.12 16.80
N GLY A 44 -7.26 -31.06 17.61
CA GLY A 44 -6.21 -30.79 18.61
C GLY A 44 -5.11 -29.82 18.16
N SER A 45 -5.11 -29.35 16.91
CA SER A 45 -4.23 -28.27 16.45
C SER A 45 -4.58 -26.94 17.12
N PRO A 46 -3.64 -25.98 17.26
CA PRO A 46 -3.94 -24.64 17.75
C PRO A 46 -5.08 -23.99 16.96
N THR A 47 -5.98 -23.34 17.68
CA THR A 47 -6.98 -22.45 17.08
C THR A 47 -6.35 -21.08 16.81
N PRO A 48 -6.93 -20.25 15.92
CA PRO A 48 -6.57 -18.83 15.84
C PRO A 48 -6.67 -18.08 17.19
N CYS A 49 -7.40 -18.64 18.15
CA CYS A 49 -7.56 -18.11 19.50
C CYS A 49 -6.43 -18.54 20.46
N ASP A 50 -5.69 -19.59 20.12
CA ASP A 50 -4.55 -20.12 20.90
C ASP A 50 -3.20 -19.60 20.40
N ILE A 51 -3.16 -18.92 19.25
CA ILE A 51 -1.94 -18.31 18.72
C ILE A 51 -1.52 -17.19 19.68
N ALA A 52 -0.55 -17.50 20.53
CA ALA A 52 0.20 -16.49 21.27
C ALA A 52 0.83 -15.50 20.26
N PRO A 53 0.97 -14.21 20.60
CA PRO A 53 1.42 -13.16 19.67
C PRO A 53 2.86 -13.30 19.14
N GLN A 54 3.52 -14.46 19.30
CA GLN A 54 4.96 -14.65 19.05
C GLN A 54 5.29 -15.70 17.97
N GLY A 55 4.32 -16.22 17.21
CA GLY A 55 4.59 -17.18 16.14
C GLY A 55 4.02 -16.73 14.80
N ASP A 56 4.84 -16.84 13.75
CA ASP A 56 4.43 -16.63 12.35
C ASP A 56 3.54 -17.81 11.87
N TRP A 57 2.40 -18.04 12.53
CA TRP A 57 1.44 -19.08 12.17
C TRP A 57 0.27 -18.51 11.38
N PRO A 58 -0.12 -19.14 10.26
CA PRO A 58 -1.25 -18.72 9.44
C PRO A 58 -2.58 -18.65 10.16
N PRO A 59 -3.67 -18.25 9.48
CA PRO A 59 -3.68 -17.56 8.19
C PRO A 59 -3.24 -16.10 8.32
N GLU A 60 -2.55 -15.58 7.30
CA GLU A 60 -2.18 -14.17 7.20
C GLU A 60 -3.43 -13.29 7.05
N TYR A 61 -3.71 -12.46 8.07
CA TYR A 61 -4.81 -11.52 8.03
C TYR A 61 -4.48 -10.30 7.16
N SER A 62 -3.26 -9.81 7.25
CA SER A 62 -2.75 -8.69 6.46
C SER A 62 -1.24 -8.74 6.32
N HIS A 63 -0.69 -8.33 5.19
CA HIS A 63 0.74 -8.07 5.06
C HIS A 63 1.04 -6.62 5.42
N SER A 64 0.22 -5.71 4.89
CA SER A 64 0.21 -4.29 5.23
C SER A 64 -1.20 -3.84 5.59
N SER A 65 -1.26 -2.71 6.27
CA SER A 65 -2.49 -2.07 6.66
C SER A 65 -2.34 -0.56 6.68
N ASP A 66 -3.48 0.12 6.68
CA ASP A 66 -3.60 1.54 6.95
C ASP A 66 -4.93 1.83 7.65
N ASP A 67 -5.13 3.03 8.17
CA ASP A 67 -6.36 3.46 8.82
C ASP A 67 -6.90 4.76 8.24
N ASN A 68 -8.20 4.99 8.38
CA ASN A 68 -8.78 6.26 7.96
C ASN A 68 -8.38 7.39 8.90
N LEU A 69 -8.49 8.64 8.44
CA LEU A 69 -8.07 9.83 9.19
C LEU A 69 -8.71 9.92 10.59
N GLU A 70 -9.93 9.42 10.77
CA GLU A 70 -10.64 9.42 12.05
C GLU A 70 -10.20 8.30 13.01
N GLY A 71 -9.36 7.35 12.57
CA GLY A 71 -8.95 6.19 13.37
C GLY A 71 -10.13 5.26 13.71
N THR A 72 -11.15 5.23 12.86
CA THR A 72 -12.40 4.47 13.06
C THR A 72 -12.53 3.28 12.14
N ARG A 73 -11.74 3.25 11.06
CA ARG A 73 -11.65 2.16 10.10
C ARG A 73 -10.20 1.75 9.97
N TRP A 74 -9.99 0.44 10.02
CA TRP A 74 -8.73 -0.19 9.66
C TRP A 74 -8.92 -0.93 8.35
N TYR A 75 -7.97 -0.78 7.45
CA TYR A 75 -7.90 -1.48 6.18
C TYR A 75 -6.70 -2.40 6.21
N GLY A 76 -6.89 -3.66 5.89
CA GLY A 76 -5.78 -4.58 5.75
C GLY A 76 -6.02 -5.56 4.62
N ALA A 77 -4.93 -5.92 3.97
CA ALA A 77 -4.95 -6.83 2.85
C ALA A 77 -3.84 -7.86 3.02
N ASN A 78 -4.14 -9.10 2.66
CA ASN A 78 -3.18 -10.18 2.81
C ASN A 78 -2.30 -10.33 1.55
N GLN A 79 -1.18 -10.99 1.73
CA GLN A 79 -0.36 -11.49 0.63
C GLN A 79 -0.63 -12.99 0.45
N ALA A 80 -0.82 -13.44 -0.79
CA ALA A 80 -0.93 -14.86 -1.10
C ALA A 80 0.38 -15.33 -1.71
N ALA A 81 1.25 -15.95 -0.91
CA ALA A 81 2.45 -16.61 -1.37
C ALA A 81 2.11 -17.89 -2.13
N THR A 82 2.57 -17.96 -3.38
CA THR A 82 2.44 -19.20 -4.16
C THR A 82 3.33 -20.28 -3.54
N GLY A 83 2.71 -21.32 -2.97
CA GLY A 83 3.42 -22.55 -2.60
C GLY A 83 3.82 -22.73 -1.14
N THR A 84 3.24 -21.96 -0.22
CA THR A 84 3.31 -22.26 1.23
C THR A 84 1.94 -22.73 1.72
N PRO A 85 1.65 -24.05 1.67
CA PRO A 85 0.34 -24.58 2.05
C PRO A 85 -0.01 -24.14 3.47
N GLY A 86 -1.15 -23.45 3.57
CA GLY A 86 -1.70 -23.02 4.84
C GLY A 86 -1.28 -21.64 5.29
N LEU A 87 -0.23 -20.98 4.74
CA LEU A 87 0.18 -19.64 5.20
C LEU A 87 -0.81 -18.53 4.85
N ASP A 88 -1.43 -18.65 3.67
CA ASP A 88 -2.16 -17.54 3.08
C ASP A 88 -3.60 -17.89 2.77
N GLU A 89 -4.48 -16.93 3.02
CA GLU A 89 -5.79 -16.95 2.41
C GLU A 89 -5.65 -16.67 0.90
N SER A 90 -5.96 -17.68 0.09
CA SER A 90 -6.04 -17.53 -1.36
C SER A 90 -7.51 -17.55 -1.81
N PRO A 91 -7.94 -16.64 -2.70
CA PRO A 91 -7.17 -15.56 -3.33
C PRO A 91 -6.81 -14.44 -2.34
N THR A 92 -5.88 -13.54 -2.73
CA THR A 92 -5.65 -12.34 -1.93
C THR A 92 -6.93 -11.55 -1.75
N HIS A 93 -7.04 -10.82 -0.66
CA HIS A 93 -8.21 -10.04 -0.33
C HIS A 93 -7.83 -8.83 0.53
N ALA A 94 -8.73 -7.85 0.57
CA ALA A 94 -8.67 -6.73 1.51
C ALA A 94 -9.96 -6.66 2.33
N ARG A 95 -9.87 -6.10 3.54
CA ARG A 95 -10.96 -5.98 4.50
C ARG A 95 -11.09 -4.57 5.02
N ILE A 96 -12.33 -4.15 5.25
CA ILE A 96 -12.65 -2.96 6.05
C ILE A 96 -13.06 -3.46 7.43
N VAL A 97 -12.38 -2.98 8.48
CA VAL A 97 -12.70 -3.31 9.87
C VAL A 97 -13.09 -2.05 10.62
N ASP A 98 -14.32 -2.02 11.15
CA ASP A 98 -14.75 -1.02 12.11
C ASP A 98 -13.98 -1.21 13.43
N ILE A 99 -13.23 -0.20 13.84
CA ILE A 99 -12.52 -0.15 15.11
C ILE A 99 -13.02 1.00 16.01
N SER A 100 -14.11 1.67 15.63
CA SER A 100 -14.67 2.79 16.38
C SER A 100 -15.19 2.40 17.77
N GLN A 101 -15.57 1.13 17.95
CA GLN A 101 -16.03 0.60 19.24
C GLN A 101 -14.91 -0.15 19.96
N ARG A 102 -14.43 0.43 21.06
CA ARG A 102 -13.39 -0.18 21.90
C ARG A 102 -13.75 -1.61 22.29
N GLY A 103 -12.86 -2.53 21.97
CA GLY A 103 -12.97 -3.94 22.32
C GLY A 103 -13.92 -4.75 21.43
N ASN A 104 -14.57 -4.14 20.43
CA ASN A 104 -15.56 -4.80 19.57
C ASN A 104 -15.33 -4.53 18.08
N PRO A 105 -14.18 -4.93 17.51
CA PRO A 105 -13.92 -4.68 16.10
C PRO A 105 -14.78 -5.57 15.20
N ARG A 106 -15.20 -5.04 14.05
CA ARG A 106 -16.13 -5.72 13.13
C ARG A 106 -15.70 -5.63 11.68
N ILE A 107 -15.65 -6.75 10.96
CA ILE A 107 -15.48 -6.74 9.51
C ILE A 107 -16.76 -6.17 8.89
N LEU A 108 -16.63 -5.11 8.11
CA LEU A 108 -17.73 -4.45 7.40
C LEU A 108 -17.88 -4.97 5.97
N ASP A 109 -16.75 -5.13 5.27
CA ASP A 109 -16.73 -5.64 3.90
C ASP A 109 -15.40 -6.36 3.59
N THR A 110 -15.40 -7.16 2.53
CA THR A 110 -14.22 -7.90 2.03
C THR A 110 -14.23 -7.96 0.51
N ILE A 111 -13.13 -7.56 -0.12
CA ILE A 111 -12.92 -7.70 -1.57
C ILE A 111 -11.86 -8.76 -1.84
N THR A 112 -12.08 -9.60 -2.85
CA THR A 112 -11.10 -10.59 -3.32
C THR A 112 -10.31 -10.08 -4.53
N GLU A 113 -9.16 -10.71 -4.77
CA GLU A 113 -8.17 -10.33 -5.78
C GLU A 113 -7.67 -8.90 -5.56
N PHE A 114 -7.29 -8.60 -4.32
CA PHE A 114 -6.68 -7.32 -3.95
C PHE A 114 -5.38 -7.61 -3.19
N PRO A 115 -4.20 -7.30 -3.75
CA PRO A 115 -2.93 -7.67 -3.14
C PRO A 115 -2.60 -6.73 -1.97
N GLY A 116 -1.98 -7.28 -0.93
CA GLY A 116 -1.80 -6.56 0.33
C GLY A 116 -0.38 -6.33 0.81
N HIS A 117 0.65 -6.60 0.00
CA HIS A 117 2.05 -6.41 0.42
C HIS A 117 2.31 -4.99 0.92
N ALA A 118 1.85 -3.99 0.17
CA ALA A 118 1.79 -2.61 0.63
C ALA A 118 0.35 -2.11 0.47
N LEU A 119 -0.13 -1.35 1.46
CA LEU A 119 -1.47 -0.77 1.48
C LEU A 119 -1.40 0.65 2.04
N ASP A 120 -2.11 1.55 1.36
CA ASP A 120 -2.27 2.95 1.76
C ASP A 120 -3.70 3.39 1.49
N TRP A 121 -4.24 4.21 2.39
CA TRP A 121 -5.56 4.82 2.33
C TRP A 121 -5.46 6.31 2.02
N TRP A 122 -6.48 6.88 1.38
CA TRP A 122 -6.64 8.33 1.25
C TRP A 122 -8.09 8.77 1.03
N ARG A 123 -8.34 10.07 1.20
CA ARG A 123 -9.63 10.71 0.94
C ARG A 123 -9.48 11.82 -0.09
N SER A 124 -10.16 11.70 -1.23
CA SER A 124 -10.19 12.76 -2.24
C SER A 124 -10.91 14.02 -1.74
N ALA A 125 -10.66 15.15 -2.40
CA ALA A 125 -11.23 16.44 -2.03
C ALA A 125 -12.77 16.50 -2.08
N ASP A 126 -13.42 15.60 -2.83
CA ASP A 126 -14.88 15.46 -2.89
C ASP A 126 -15.45 14.52 -1.80
N GLY A 127 -14.60 14.01 -0.91
CA GLY A 127 -14.97 13.18 0.23
C GLY A 127 -15.04 11.68 -0.05
N ARG A 128 -14.70 11.22 -1.27
CA ARG A 128 -14.57 9.78 -1.54
C ARG A 128 -13.30 9.24 -0.90
N GLU A 129 -13.39 8.00 -0.44
CA GLU A 129 -12.29 7.32 0.24
C GLU A 129 -11.79 6.18 -0.64
N TYR A 130 -10.48 5.97 -0.67
CA TYR A 130 -9.85 4.95 -1.49
C TYR A 130 -8.77 4.23 -0.71
N ILE A 131 -8.47 3.01 -1.15
CA ILE A 131 -7.24 2.30 -0.80
C ILE A 131 -6.50 1.90 -2.07
N VAL A 132 -5.17 1.81 -1.97
CA VAL A 132 -4.31 1.24 -3.01
C VAL A 132 -3.52 0.09 -2.41
N GLY A 133 -3.51 -1.04 -3.11
CA GLY A 133 -2.81 -2.25 -2.71
C GLY A 133 -1.88 -2.76 -3.80
N SER A 134 -0.77 -3.36 -3.41
CA SER A 134 0.18 -3.97 -4.33
C SER A 134 0.69 -5.31 -3.84
N ASN A 135 1.26 -6.09 -4.75
CA ASN A 135 2.12 -7.20 -4.36
C ASN A 135 3.60 -6.81 -4.53
N GLU A 136 4.49 -7.77 -4.30
CA GLU A 136 5.93 -7.62 -4.46
C GLU A 136 6.58 -8.70 -5.33
N LEU A 137 7.86 -8.49 -5.60
CA LEU A 137 8.82 -9.49 -6.08
C LEU A 137 8.57 -10.02 -7.50
N GLY A 138 8.63 -9.14 -8.49
CA GLY A 138 8.58 -9.52 -9.90
C GLY A 138 7.27 -9.13 -10.58
N THR A 139 7.23 -9.24 -11.90
CA THR A 139 6.11 -8.67 -12.67
C THR A 139 5.01 -9.66 -13.01
N GLY A 140 5.13 -10.93 -12.63
CA GLY A 140 4.31 -12.00 -13.21
C GLY A 140 4.36 -12.03 -14.74
N ASP A 141 3.34 -12.63 -15.36
CA ASP A 141 3.14 -12.62 -16.81
C ASP A 141 2.33 -11.38 -17.23
N THR A 142 3.05 -10.30 -17.56
CA THR A 142 2.41 -9.07 -18.03
C THR A 142 1.87 -9.14 -19.45
N CYS A 143 2.17 -10.22 -20.18
CA CYS A 143 1.66 -10.41 -21.54
C CYS A 143 0.21 -10.94 -21.51
N GLN A 144 -0.30 -11.40 -20.36
CA GLN A 144 -1.72 -11.71 -20.19
C GLN A 144 -2.56 -10.44 -20.00
N PRO A 145 -3.77 -10.37 -20.60
CA PRO A 145 -4.73 -9.31 -20.30
C PRO A 145 -5.21 -9.39 -18.84
N HIS A 146 -5.72 -8.27 -18.34
CA HIS A 146 -6.40 -8.25 -17.05
C HIS A 146 -7.73 -9.04 -17.07
N PRO A 147 -8.18 -9.59 -15.92
CA PRO A 147 -7.51 -9.55 -14.61
C PRO A 147 -6.28 -10.47 -14.56
N ARG A 148 -5.19 -9.98 -13.96
CA ARG A 148 -3.97 -10.74 -13.67
C ARG A 148 -4.01 -11.28 -12.25
N SER A 149 -3.26 -12.35 -11.99
CA SER A 149 -3.08 -12.86 -10.63
C SER A 149 -2.55 -11.75 -9.71
N THR A 150 -3.14 -11.67 -8.51
CA THR A 150 -2.74 -10.74 -7.45
C THR A 150 -1.89 -11.42 -6.38
N SER A 151 -1.39 -12.63 -6.67
CA SER A 151 -0.53 -13.40 -5.77
C SER A 151 0.89 -12.85 -5.75
N LEU A 152 1.67 -13.30 -4.76
CA LEU A 152 3.09 -13.01 -4.64
C LEU A 152 3.80 -13.27 -5.97
N LEU A 153 4.82 -12.46 -6.27
CA LEU A 153 5.56 -12.44 -7.52
C LEU A 153 4.83 -11.80 -8.71
N ASN A 154 3.60 -11.32 -8.52
CA ASN A 154 2.84 -10.59 -9.52
C ASN A 154 2.59 -9.15 -9.07
N ALA A 155 3.64 -8.34 -9.19
CA ALA A 155 3.69 -6.96 -8.74
C ALA A 155 3.92 -6.00 -9.92
N ALA A 156 3.30 -6.26 -11.06
CA ALA A 156 3.33 -5.33 -12.20
C ALA A 156 2.39 -4.14 -12.03
N ASP A 157 1.40 -4.26 -11.14
CA ASP A 157 0.33 -3.28 -10.94
C ASP A 157 0.06 -3.04 -9.45
N ALA A 158 -0.31 -1.81 -9.11
CA ALA A 158 -1.09 -1.55 -7.91
C ALA A 158 -2.58 -1.49 -8.27
N TYR A 159 -3.44 -1.82 -7.33
CA TYR A 159 -4.89 -1.91 -7.49
C TYR A 159 -5.55 -0.89 -6.59
N VAL A 160 -6.48 -0.11 -7.13
CA VAL A 160 -7.23 0.90 -6.39
C VAL A 160 -8.66 0.43 -6.18
N ALA A 161 -9.15 0.57 -4.96
CA ALA A 161 -10.56 0.38 -4.62
C ALA A 161 -11.09 1.63 -3.92
N GLU A 162 -12.29 2.05 -4.29
CA GLU A 162 -13.07 3.00 -3.48
C GLU A 162 -13.65 2.24 -2.27
N VAL A 163 -13.63 2.89 -1.11
CA VAL A 163 -14.12 2.37 0.18
C VAL A 163 -15.15 3.28 0.85
N THR A 164 -15.64 4.30 0.13
CA THR A 164 -16.63 5.25 0.62
C THR A 164 -17.87 4.54 1.16
N GLY A 165 -18.26 4.84 2.40
CA GLY A 165 -19.45 4.25 3.00
C GLY A 165 -19.28 2.79 3.39
N ASP A 166 -18.05 2.36 3.70
CA ASP A 166 -17.71 1.04 4.23
C ASP A 166 -17.95 -0.13 3.25
N HIS A 167 -17.85 0.13 1.95
CA HIS A 167 -18.01 -0.87 0.89
C HIS A 167 -16.94 -0.77 -0.18
N PHE A 168 -16.43 -1.91 -0.64
CA PHE A 168 -15.44 -1.95 -1.71
C PHE A 168 -16.06 -1.80 -3.10
N ILE A 169 -15.46 -0.92 -3.91
CA ILE A 169 -15.71 -0.82 -5.35
C ILE A 169 -14.37 -0.83 -6.07
N LYS A 170 -14.14 -1.81 -6.96
CA LYS A 170 -12.93 -1.81 -7.82
C LYS A 170 -12.91 -0.55 -8.67
N ALA A 171 -11.87 0.28 -8.51
CA ALA A 171 -11.80 1.59 -9.16
C ALA A 171 -10.87 1.56 -10.38
N SER A 172 -9.58 1.31 -10.17
CA SER A 172 -8.59 1.34 -11.24
C SER A 172 -7.37 0.47 -10.94
N THR A 173 -6.41 0.48 -11.86
CA THR A 173 -5.05 -0.03 -11.65
C THR A 173 -4.04 1.08 -11.88
N VAL A 174 -2.90 1.02 -11.19
CA VAL A 174 -1.72 1.86 -11.44
C VAL A 174 -0.65 0.96 -12.02
N SER A 175 -0.33 1.17 -13.28
CA SER A 175 0.66 0.37 -14.02
C SER A 175 1.56 1.26 -14.86
N LEU A 176 2.68 0.69 -15.30
CA LEU A 176 3.52 1.31 -16.32
C LEU A 176 3.11 0.80 -17.70
N MET A 177 3.18 1.67 -18.71
CA MET A 177 2.94 1.28 -20.11
C MET A 177 3.75 0.04 -20.52
N ILE A 178 4.99 -0.13 -20.04
CA ILE A 178 5.82 -1.29 -20.40
C ILE A 178 5.24 -2.63 -19.88
N ASN A 179 4.41 -2.60 -18.83
CA ASN A 179 3.71 -3.76 -18.28
C ASN A 179 2.35 -4.02 -18.94
N GLU A 180 1.94 -3.21 -19.90
CA GLU A 180 0.71 -3.44 -20.64
C GLU A 180 0.89 -4.61 -21.63
N PRO A 181 -0.13 -5.48 -21.82
CA PRO A 181 -0.03 -6.66 -22.69
C PRO A 181 0.41 -6.35 -24.12
N GLN A 182 -0.07 -5.25 -24.69
CA GLN A 182 0.30 -4.78 -26.03
C GLN A 182 1.80 -4.44 -26.17
N ASN A 183 2.50 -4.20 -25.05
CA ASN A 183 3.91 -3.85 -25.01
C ASN A 183 4.81 -5.03 -24.65
N CYS A 184 4.28 -6.27 -24.62
CA CYS A 184 5.01 -7.49 -24.28
C CYS A 184 6.34 -7.65 -25.05
N ALA A 185 6.34 -7.41 -26.36
CA ALA A 185 7.56 -7.48 -27.18
C ALA A 185 8.59 -6.41 -26.79
N ALA A 186 8.15 -5.19 -26.53
CA ALA A 186 9.01 -4.09 -26.08
C ALA A 186 9.59 -4.37 -24.69
N LYS A 187 8.78 -4.91 -23.77
CA LYS A 187 9.22 -5.32 -22.44
C LYS A 187 10.31 -6.37 -22.54
N SER A 188 10.07 -7.46 -23.27
CA SER A 188 11.05 -8.53 -23.48
C SER A 188 12.36 -7.99 -24.07
N ALA A 189 12.29 -7.14 -25.09
CA ALA A 189 13.47 -6.53 -25.71
C ALA A 189 14.24 -5.59 -24.78
N SER A 190 13.54 -4.88 -23.88
CA SER A 190 14.17 -3.96 -22.93
C SER A 190 14.91 -4.65 -21.79
N GLY A 191 14.58 -5.93 -21.50
CA GLY A 191 15.03 -6.62 -20.29
C GLY A 191 14.49 -6.01 -18.98
N SER A 192 13.52 -5.08 -19.08
CA SER A 192 12.96 -4.38 -17.93
C SER A 192 12.11 -5.32 -17.07
N ASN A 193 12.48 -5.42 -15.80
CA ASN A 193 11.68 -6.06 -14.75
C ASN A 193 11.04 -4.96 -13.89
N ALA A 194 10.08 -4.26 -14.47
CA ALA A 194 9.40 -3.14 -13.84
C ALA A 194 8.31 -3.63 -12.87
N PHE A 195 8.70 -4.04 -11.66
CA PHE A 195 7.78 -4.47 -10.62
C PHE A 195 7.76 -3.44 -9.49
N LEU A 196 6.65 -3.32 -8.77
CA LEU A 196 6.58 -2.53 -7.55
C LEU A 196 6.72 -3.42 -6.30
N SER A 197 7.06 -2.79 -5.18
CA SER A 197 7.01 -3.43 -3.87
C SER A 197 6.22 -2.54 -2.94
N GLU A 198 6.80 -1.39 -2.60
CA GLU A 198 6.22 -0.42 -1.68
C GLU A 198 5.63 0.79 -2.41
N HIS A 199 4.66 1.41 -1.76
CA HIS A 199 4.11 2.71 -2.14
C HIS A 199 3.74 3.53 -0.90
N THR A 200 3.48 4.82 -1.11
CA THR A 200 3.01 5.73 -0.07
C THR A 200 2.13 6.81 -0.68
N ILE A 201 1.05 7.17 0.00
CA ILE A 201 0.22 8.30 -0.38
C ILE A 201 0.61 9.56 0.42
N TYR A 202 0.72 10.68 -0.28
CA TYR A 202 0.60 12.01 0.33
C TYR A 202 -0.81 12.55 0.06
N ASP A 203 -1.60 12.73 1.11
CA ASP A 203 -2.97 13.25 1.04
C ASP A 203 -3.17 14.45 1.97
N LYS A 204 -2.83 15.64 1.48
CA LYS A 204 -3.01 16.91 2.21
C LYS A 204 -3.30 18.04 1.25
N HIS A 205 -3.95 19.09 1.76
CA HIS A 205 -4.23 20.32 1.01
C HIS A 205 -5.04 20.08 -0.28
N GLY A 206 -5.84 19.01 -0.33
CA GLY A 206 -6.62 18.63 -1.52
C GLY A 206 -5.78 17.99 -2.64
N ALA A 207 -4.52 17.68 -2.39
CA ALA A 207 -3.69 16.86 -3.25
C ALA A 207 -3.70 15.41 -2.75
N ALA A 208 -3.77 14.46 -3.66
CA ALA A 208 -3.56 13.03 -3.39
C ALA A 208 -2.51 12.52 -4.38
N VAL A 209 -1.33 12.19 -3.86
CA VAL A 209 -0.13 11.89 -4.64
C VAL A 209 0.40 10.53 -4.24
N LEU A 210 0.38 9.60 -5.18
CA LEU A 210 0.92 8.25 -5.00
C LEU A 210 2.39 8.22 -5.43
N MET A 211 3.24 7.81 -4.50
CA MET A 211 4.68 7.69 -4.67
C MET A 211 5.06 6.21 -4.57
N LEU A 212 5.76 5.70 -5.57
CA LEU A 212 6.10 4.29 -5.64
C LEU A 212 7.32 4.06 -6.51
N GLU A 213 7.95 2.90 -6.37
CA GLU A 213 9.08 2.49 -7.19
C GLU A 213 8.72 1.26 -8.03
N PHE A 214 9.05 1.29 -9.32
CA PHE A 214 8.90 0.16 -10.23
C PHE A 214 10.23 -0.56 -10.50
N GLY A 215 10.99 -0.87 -9.44
CA GLY A 215 12.23 -1.64 -9.55
C GLY A 215 13.17 -1.10 -10.62
N GLY A 216 13.41 -1.89 -11.68
CA GLY A 216 14.27 -1.50 -12.80
C GLY A 216 13.78 -0.30 -13.63
N ALA A 217 12.54 0.15 -13.45
CA ALA A 217 12.03 1.37 -14.07
C ALA A 217 12.22 2.62 -13.20
N GLY A 218 12.56 2.47 -11.92
CA GLY A 218 12.81 3.57 -10.98
C GLY A 218 11.54 4.16 -10.33
N PHE A 219 11.71 5.33 -9.72
CA PHE A 219 10.67 6.00 -8.93
C PHE A 219 9.64 6.70 -9.81
N ARG A 220 8.38 6.71 -9.36
CA ARG A 220 7.22 7.29 -10.05
C ARG A 220 6.34 8.07 -9.09
N VAL A 221 5.68 9.08 -9.65
CA VAL A 221 4.71 9.91 -8.96
C VAL A 221 3.44 9.94 -9.80
N PHE A 222 2.32 9.55 -9.19
CA PHE A 222 1.00 9.59 -9.78
C PHE A 222 0.10 10.59 -9.05
N ASP A 223 -0.68 11.34 -9.82
CA ASP A 223 -1.86 12.05 -9.34
C ASP A 223 -3.00 11.04 -9.16
N VAL A 224 -3.51 10.93 -7.94
CA VAL A 224 -4.60 10.01 -7.57
C VAL A 224 -5.76 10.74 -6.91
N ARG A 225 -5.91 12.05 -7.16
CA ARG A 225 -7.07 12.84 -6.70
C ARG A 225 -8.39 12.26 -7.20
N ASP A 226 -8.37 11.65 -8.38
CA ASP A 226 -9.44 10.78 -8.86
C ASP A 226 -8.93 9.33 -8.88
N GLY A 227 -9.35 8.54 -7.89
CA GLY A 227 -8.95 7.13 -7.77
C GLY A 227 -9.42 6.23 -8.92
N TYR A 228 -10.30 6.70 -9.81
CA TYR A 228 -10.67 5.97 -11.03
C TYR A 228 -9.75 6.27 -12.22
N HIS A 229 -9.00 7.38 -12.17
CA HIS A 229 -8.13 7.82 -13.25
C HIS A 229 -6.74 8.26 -12.77
N PRO A 230 -5.95 7.37 -12.13
CA PRO A 230 -4.57 7.67 -11.78
C PRO A 230 -3.75 8.12 -12.99
N LYS A 231 -2.92 9.14 -12.81
CA LYS A 231 -2.09 9.70 -13.89
C LYS A 231 -0.65 9.91 -13.44
N GLU A 232 0.30 9.33 -14.16
CA GLU A 232 1.72 9.61 -13.93
C GLU A 232 2.02 11.08 -14.24
N VAL A 233 2.67 11.78 -13.31
CA VAL A 233 3.01 13.21 -13.44
C VAL A 233 4.51 13.50 -13.30
N ALA A 234 5.28 12.57 -12.72
CA ALA A 234 6.73 12.67 -12.66
C ALA A 234 7.37 11.29 -12.49
N TYR A 235 8.65 11.19 -12.85
CA TYR A 235 9.45 10.00 -12.68
C TYR A 235 10.92 10.34 -12.43
N PHE A 236 11.65 9.41 -11.83
CA PHE A 236 13.10 9.46 -11.67
C PHE A 236 13.70 8.06 -11.92
N ASN A 237 14.33 7.88 -13.08
CA ASN A 237 14.80 6.56 -13.56
C ASN A 237 16.25 6.24 -13.14
N ARG A 238 16.70 6.74 -11.99
CA ARG A 238 18.05 6.46 -11.50
C ARG A 238 18.00 5.75 -10.16
N GLY A 239 18.99 4.90 -9.93
CA GLY A 239 18.98 3.96 -8.82
C GLY A 239 18.47 2.59 -9.25
N GLY A 240 18.75 1.58 -8.42
CA GLY A 240 18.17 0.26 -8.58
C GLY A 240 17.03 0.08 -7.60
N GLY A 241 16.08 -0.78 -7.97
CA GLY A 241 14.98 -1.23 -7.13
C GLY A 241 15.38 -1.42 -5.68
N VAL A 242 14.66 -0.77 -4.76
CA VAL A 242 14.79 -1.03 -3.34
C VAL A 242 13.51 -1.61 -2.80
N HIS A 243 13.67 -2.80 -2.26
CA HIS A 243 12.62 -3.48 -1.53
C HIS A 243 12.70 -3.07 -0.05
N SER A 244 12.60 -1.77 0.25
CA SER A 244 12.95 -1.31 1.60
C SER A 244 12.34 -0.01 2.11
N GLY A 245 11.26 0.56 1.55
CA GLY A 245 10.72 1.70 2.28
C GLY A 245 9.52 2.46 1.75
N ARG A 246 8.92 3.15 2.73
CA ARG A 246 7.97 4.23 2.57
C ARG A 246 8.64 5.48 1.99
N PHE A 247 7.88 6.23 1.21
CA PHE A 247 8.29 7.51 0.63
C PHE A 247 7.75 8.65 1.48
N TYR A 248 8.46 9.78 1.52
CA TYR A 248 7.98 10.95 2.26
C TYR A 248 8.09 12.21 1.42
N TYR A 249 7.00 12.99 1.39
CA TYR A 249 6.99 14.33 0.79
C TYR A 249 6.95 15.39 1.89
N ASP A 250 7.95 16.26 1.89
CA ASP A 250 7.99 17.48 2.69
C ASP A 250 7.47 18.63 1.84
N ASP A 251 6.23 19.05 2.09
CA ASP A 251 5.54 20.11 1.36
C ASP A 251 6.07 21.51 1.67
N ALA A 252 6.59 21.74 2.88
CA ALA A 252 7.23 23.00 3.25
C ALA A 252 8.51 23.26 2.44
N ARG A 253 9.25 22.19 2.10
CA ARG A 253 10.52 22.23 1.35
C ARG A 253 10.39 21.83 -0.11
N GLY A 254 9.33 21.13 -0.50
CA GLY A 254 9.14 20.59 -1.83
C GLY A 254 10.09 19.46 -2.18
N ILE A 255 10.53 18.69 -1.18
CA ILE A 255 11.47 17.59 -1.35
C ILE A 255 10.80 16.25 -1.11
N LEU A 256 11.22 15.25 -1.86
CA LEU A 256 10.87 13.85 -1.69
C LEU A 256 12.06 13.10 -1.10
N LEU A 257 11.80 12.35 -0.03
CA LEU A 257 12.74 11.38 0.52
C LEU A 257 12.36 10.01 -0.03
N THR A 258 13.26 9.40 -0.80
CA THR A 258 13.02 8.11 -1.42
C THR A 258 14.11 7.13 -1.01
N PRO A 259 13.77 5.88 -0.63
CA PRO A 259 14.78 4.85 -0.46
C PRO A 259 15.51 4.62 -1.79
N ALA A 260 16.81 4.31 -1.71
CA ALA A 260 17.64 3.85 -2.82
C ALA A 260 18.56 2.72 -2.33
N SER A 261 19.06 1.89 -3.25
CA SER A 261 20.00 0.80 -2.92
C SER A 261 21.32 1.24 -2.28
N SER A 262 21.63 2.54 -2.31
CA SER A 262 22.84 3.14 -1.73
C SER A 262 22.55 4.08 -0.54
N GLY A 263 21.31 4.13 -0.05
CA GLY A 263 20.88 5.00 1.03
C GLY A 263 19.61 5.77 0.70
N MET A 264 19.37 6.89 1.38
CA MET A 264 18.23 7.76 1.10
C MET A 264 18.58 8.77 0.00
N GLN A 265 17.72 8.89 -1.01
CA GLN A 265 17.77 9.96 -2.00
C GLN A 265 16.86 11.11 -1.58
N VAL A 266 17.30 12.33 -1.90
CA VAL A 266 16.52 13.55 -1.72
C VAL A 266 16.29 14.15 -3.09
N LEU A 267 15.03 14.18 -3.53
CA LEU A 267 14.65 14.67 -4.86
C LEU A 267 13.85 15.97 -4.70
N GLU A 268 14.06 16.94 -5.58
CA GLU A 268 13.26 18.16 -5.64
C GLU A 268 12.09 17.98 -6.61
N VAL A 269 10.88 18.36 -6.18
CA VAL A 269 9.70 18.36 -7.04
C VAL A 269 9.69 19.62 -7.89
N GLN A 270 9.69 19.46 -9.21
CA GLN A 270 9.75 20.60 -10.12
C GLN A 270 8.48 21.48 -10.00
N PRO A 271 8.60 22.82 -10.15
CA PRO A 271 7.48 23.76 -9.97
C PRO A 271 6.21 23.42 -10.76
N GLN A 272 6.33 22.90 -11.97
CA GLN A 272 5.18 22.52 -12.78
C GLN A 272 4.44 21.29 -12.23
N VAL A 273 5.14 20.37 -11.56
CA VAL A 273 4.52 19.21 -10.90
C VAL A 273 3.76 19.66 -9.66
N ILE A 274 4.36 20.54 -8.84
CA ILE A 274 3.70 21.20 -7.70
C ILE A 274 2.40 21.87 -8.16
N THR A 275 2.48 22.65 -9.24
CA THR A 275 1.32 23.36 -9.80
C THR A 275 0.26 22.39 -10.31
N ALA A 276 0.64 21.35 -11.05
CA ALA A 276 -0.28 20.38 -11.62
C ALA A 276 -1.03 19.58 -10.54
N LEU A 277 -0.34 19.26 -9.43
CA LEU A 277 -0.90 18.53 -8.30
C LEU A 277 -1.65 19.42 -7.31
N GLY A 278 -1.58 20.75 -7.45
CA GLY A 278 -2.15 21.69 -6.49
C GLY A 278 -1.43 21.68 -5.14
N LEU A 279 -0.16 21.26 -5.10
CA LEU A 279 0.63 21.22 -3.88
C LEU A 279 0.98 22.64 -3.41
N PRO A 280 1.13 22.85 -2.08
CA PRO A 280 1.64 24.11 -1.56
C PRO A 280 2.95 24.51 -2.22
N THR A 281 3.14 25.80 -2.46
CA THR A 281 4.44 26.31 -2.89
C THR A 281 5.41 26.22 -1.70
N PRO A 282 6.55 25.53 -1.82
CA PRO A 282 7.56 25.50 -0.77
C PRO A 282 7.96 26.90 -0.32
N THR A 283 8.09 27.07 0.99
CA THR A 283 8.35 28.36 1.64
C THR A 283 9.68 28.40 2.38
N ASP A 284 10.34 27.26 2.57
CA ASP A 284 11.61 27.19 3.31
C ASP A 284 12.74 27.90 2.54
N PRO A 285 13.30 29.02 3.06
CA PRO A 285 14.35 29.76 2.39
C PRO A 285 15.70 29.01 2.36
N ALA A 286 15.87 27.95 3.17
CA ALA A 286 17.05 27.09 3.13
C ALA A 286 17.09 26.20 1.88
N TYR A 287 15.95 26.03 1.20
CA TYR A 287 15.81 25.25 -0.03
C TYR A 287 15.29 26.13 -1.18
N PRO A 288 16.09 27.13 -1.62
CA PRO A 288 15.67 28.00 -2.71
C PRO A 288 15.55 27.18 -3.99
N ARG A 289 14.37 27.24 -4.63
CA ARG A 289 14.12 26.55 -5.91
C ARG A 289 15.18 26.93 -6.93
N TYR A 290 15.63 25.98 -7.75
CA TYR A 290 16.50 26.33 -8.87
C TYR A 290 15.78 27.32 -9.80
N PRO A 291 16.33 28.54 -10.01
CA PRO A 291 15.54 29.64 -10.57
C PRO A 291 15.08 29.45 -12.02
N ASN A 292 15.48 28.39 -12.74
CA ASN A 292 15.50 28.46 -14.21
C ASN A 292 15.06 27.20 -14.97
N GLY A 293 14.37 26.23 -14.36
CA GLY A 293 13.93 25.04 -15.11
C GLY A 293 15.09 24.33 -15.85
N ARG A 294 16.32 24.43 -15.31
CA ARG A 294 17.46 23.72 -15.89
C ARG A 294 17.22 22.23 -15.65
N PRO A 295 17.34 21.38 -16.69
CA PRO A 295 17.29 19.94 -16.49
C PRO A 295 18.36 19.56 -15.46
N ALA A 296 17.98 18.67 -14.52
CA ALA A 296 18.91 18.03 -13.61
C ALA A 296 20.08 17.50 -14.44
N THR A 297 21.26 18.08 -14.28
CA THR A 297 22.42 17.68 -15.05
C THR A 297 22.90 16.33 -14.49
N PRO A 298 23.24 15.35 -15.34
CA PRO A 298 23.58 13.99 -14.91
C PRO A 298 24.66 13.86 -13.84
#